data_AF-M7RJ26-F1
#
_entry.id   AF-M7RJ26-F1
#
_cell.length_a   1.000
_cell.length_b   1.000
_cell.length_c   1.000
_cell.angle_alpha   90.00
_cell.angle_beta   90.00
_cell.angle_gamma   90.00
#
_symmetry.space_group_name_H-M   'P 1'
#
loop_
_entity.id
_entity.type
_entity.pdbx_description
1 polymer ?
#
loop_
_entity_poly.entity_id
_entity_poly.type
_entity_poly.pdbx_seq_one_letter_code
_entity_poly.pdbx_strand_id
1 'polypeptide(L)'
;MILMNALTAVKANTDDLAQRHTGFTLAPSAQSPRLLALTFTADTTRQFLHQVAQWPVQALEYKSFLRFKIGKILDDLCGNQLQPLLIKTLLNRAQGALLISAEGLDDVAQAEEMVKLATAVAHLIGRSNTMR
;
A
#
# COMPACT_ATOMS: atom_id res chain seq x y z
N MET A 1 -47.86 20.47 19.00
CA MET A 1 -46.71 20.77 18.12
C MET A 1 -45.45 20.24 18.80
N ILE A 2 -45.17 18.94 18.63
CA ILE A 2 -43.94 18.30 19.12
C ILE A 2 -43.19 17.89 17.86
N LEU A 3 -42.05 18.54 17.61
CA LEU A 3 -41.22 18.28 16.44
C LEU A 3 -40.32 17.07 16.74
N MET A 4 -40.56 15.96 16.06
CA MET A 4 -39.64 14.81 15.98
C MET A 4 -38.42 15.22 15.15
N ASN A 5 -37.24 15.33 15.77
CA ASN A 5 -35.97 15.33 15.03
C ASN A 5 -35.37 13.93 15.07
N ALA A 6 -35.86 13.06 14.17
CA ALA A 6 -35.15 11.86 13.79
C ALA A 6 -33.96 12.28 12.90
N LEU A 7 -32.82 12.58 13.52
CA LEU A 7 -31.54 12.61 12.82
C LEU A 7 -31.18 11.17 12.48
N THR A 8 -31.70 10.69 11.36
CA THR A 8 -31.19 9.51 10.68
C THR A 8 -29.72 9.78 10.41
N ALA A 9 -28.83 9.17 11.21
CA ALA A 9 -27.41 9.11 10.92
C ALA A 9 -27.25 8.34 9.61
N VAL A 10 -27.21 9.07 8.51
CA VAL A 10 -26.72 8.56 7.24
C VAL A 10 -25.30 8.07 7.52
N LYS A 11 -25.09 6.76 7.53
CA LYS A 11 -23.75 6.17 7.44
C LYS A 11 -23.12 6.80 6.20
N ALA A 12 -22.15 7.69 6.40
CA ALA A 12 -21.32 8.16 5.30
C ALA A 12 -20.75 6.92 4.61
N ASN A 13 -21.06 6.73 3.34
CA ASN A 13 -20.55 5.61 2.60
C ASN A 13 -19.05 5.81 2.44
N THR A 14 -18.23 4.99 3.12
CA THR A 14 -16.76 5.14 3.14
C THR A 14 -16.15 5.11 1.73
N ASP A 15 -16.86 4.52 0.76
CA ASP A 15 -16.48 4.47 -0.66
C ASP A 15 -16.32 5.84 -1.32
N ASP A 16 -17.02 6.88 -0.83
CA ASP A 16 -16.98 8.22 -1.43
C ASP A 16 -15.73 9.03 -1.00
N LEU A 17 -14.95 8.50 -0.06
CA LEU A 17 -13.71 9.10 0.45
C LEU A 17 -12.44 8.51 -0.17
N ALA A 18 -12.58 7.53 -1.08
CA ALA A 18 -11.45 6.85 -1.69
C ALA A 18 -10.74 7.77 -2.70
N GLN A 19 -9.51 8.17 -2.37
CA GLN A 19 -8.63 8.92 -3.25
C GLN A 19 -8.01 7.98 -4.27
N ARG A 20 -8.16 8.28 -5.55
CA ARG A 20 -7.54 7.53 -6.65
C ARG A 20 -6.20 8.17 -7.00
N HIS A 21 -5.16 7.35 -7.01
CA HIS A 21 -3.82 7.70 -7.46
C HIS A 21 -3.45 6.86 -8.68
N THR A 22 -2.35 7.20 -9.33
CA THR A 22 -1.81 6.36 -10.40
C THR A 22 -1.36 5.02 -9.80
N GLY A 23 -2.08 3.94 -10.14
CA GLY A 23 -1.73 2.56 -9.78
C GLY A 23 -2.24 2.05 -8.42
N PHE A 24 -2.86 2.90 -7.60
CA PHE A 24 -3.43 2.49 -6.31
C PHE A 24 -4.57 3.40 -5.85
N THR A 25 -5.37 2.91 -4.91
CA THR A 25 -6.39 3.69 -4.20
C THR A 25 -6.03 3.84 -2.73
N LEU A 26 -6.49 4.92 -2.11
CA LEU A 26 -6.30 5.20 -0.68
C LEU A 26 -7.64 5.57 -0.05
N ALA A 27 -8.04 4.88 1.01
CA ALA A 27 -9.27 5.17 1.74
C ALA A 27 -9.06 5.06 3.26
N PRO A 28 -9.82 5.77 4.10
CA PRO A 28 -9.85 5.50 5.53
C PRO A 28 -10.34 4.07 5.80
N SER A 29 -9.74 3.40 6.77
CA SER A 29 -10.21 2.09 7.22
C SER A 29 -11.54 2.19 7.97
N ALA A 30 -12.31 1.10 8.00
CA ALA A 30 -13.54 1.03 8.77
C ALA A 30 -13.30 1.13 10.29
N GLN A 31 -12.10 0.77 10.75
CA GLN A 31 -11.76 0.71 12.17
C GLN A 31 -11.29 2.06 12.72
N SER A 32 -10.62 2.88 11.90
CA SER A 32 -10.09 4.16 12.34
C SER A 32 -9.74 5.08 11.17
N PRO A 33 -10.07 6.39 11.23
CA PRO A 33 -9.61 7.37 10.25
C PRO A 33 -8.09 7.59 10.29
N ARG A 34 -7.40 7.13 11.35
CA ARG A 34 -5.94 7.20 11.48
C ARG A 34 -5.22 6.09 10.69
N LEU A 35 -5.95 5.03 10.34
CA LEU A 35 -5.46 3.91 9.56
C LEU A 35 -6.01 4.05 8.14
N LEU A 36 -5.12 4.18 7.15
CA LEU A 36 -5.52 4.23 5.74
C LEU A 36 -5.31 2.87 5.07
N ALA A 37 -6.28 2.43 4.30
CA ALA A 37 -6.16 1.29 3.40
C ALA A 37 -5.60 1.76 2.05
N LEU A 38 -4.44 1.26 1.67
CA LEU A 38 -3.83 1.45 0.35
C LEU A 38 -3.94 0.15 -0.42
N THR A 39 -4.57 0.18 -1.59
CA THR A 39 -4.75 -1.01 -2.43
C THR A 39 -4.16 -0.75 -3.81
N PHE A 40 -3.13 -1.53 -4.18
CA PHE A 40 -2.58 -1.52 -5.53
C PHE A 40 -3.56 -2.20 -6.50
N THR A 41 -3.76 -1.57 -7.65
CA THR A 41 -4.61 -2.11 -8.71
C THR A 41 -4.02 -3.40 -9.29
N ALA A 42 -4.87 -4.27 -9.83
CA ALA A 42 -4.43 -5.52 -10.45
C ALA A 42 -3.41 -5.29 -11.58
N ASP A 43 -3.54 -4.18 -12.31
CA ASP A 43 -2.60 -3.79 -13.37
C ASP A 43 -1.21 -3.48 -12.80
N THR A 44 -1.12 -2.60 -11.80
CA THR A 44 0.15 -2.27 -11.13
C THR A 44 0.79 -3.49 -10.50
N THR A 45 -0.01 -4.33 -9.81
CA THR A 45 0.48 -5.57 -9.22
C THR A 45 1.09 -6.48 -10.27
N ARG A 46 0.37 -6.75 -11.37
CA ARG A 46 0.84 -7.61 -12.47
C ARG A 46 2.12 -7.06 -13.11
N GLN A 47 2.18 -5.76 -13.40
CA GLN A 47 3.36 -5.12 -13.99
C GLN A 47 4.57 -5.16 -13.05
N PHE A 48 4.36 -4.90 -11.75
CA PHE A 48 5.40 -4.98 -10.74
C PHE A 48 6.00 -6.39 -10.69
N LEU A 49 5.16 -7.41 -10.52
CA LEU A 49 5.60 -8.81 -10.43
C LEU A 49 6.34 -9.26 -11.69
N HIS A 50 5.87 -8.85 -12.87
CA HIS A 50 6.56 -9.13 -14.12
C HIS A 50 7.97 -8.51 -14.17
N GLN A 51 8.12 -7.24 -13.78
CA GLN A 51 9.43 -6.56 -13.82
C GLN A 51 10.44 -7.10 -12.80
N VAL A 52 9.96 -7.63 -11.66
CA VAL A 52 10.81 -8.18 -10.60
C VAL A 52 10.96 -9.71 -10.66
N ALA A 53 10.34 -10.37 -11.63
CA ALA A 53 10.35 -11.84 -11.77
C ALA A 53 11.77 -12.43 -11.79
N GLN A 54 12.72 -11.73 -12.42
CA GLN A 54 14.12 -12.14 -12.52
C GLN A 54 14.87 -12.19 -11.17
N TRP A 55 14.35 -11.57 -10.11
CA TRP A 55 14.97 -11.57 -8.79
C TRP A 55 14.13 -12.39 -7.82
N PRO A 56 14.55 -13.63 -7.50
CA PRO A 56 13.90 -14.41 -6.45
C PRO A 56 14.17 -13.77 -5.07
N VAL A 57 13.39 -14.14 -4.05
CA VAL A 57 13.48 -13.53 -2.71
C VAL A 57 14.90 -13.65 -2.13
N GLN A 58 15.56 -14.79 -2.35
CA GLN A 58 16.92 -15.03 -1.89
C GLN A 58 17.91 -14.02 -2.50
N ALA A 59 17.71 -13.57 -3.74
CA ALA A 59 18.54 -12.52 -4.31
C ALA A 59 18.41 -11.19 -3.55
N LEU A 60 17.21 -10.87 -3.05
CA LEU A 60 16.96 -9.69 -2.20
C LEU A 60 17.62 -9.84 -0.83
N GLU A 61 17.69 -11.04 -0.28
CA GLU A 61 18.37 -11.35 0.98
C GLU A 61 19.87 -11.09 0.87
N TYR A 62 20.51 -11.65 -0.16
CA TYR A 62 21.96 -11.56 -0.36
C TYR A 62 22.42 -10.19 -0.88
N LYS A 63 21.64 -9.53 -1.75
CA LYS A 63 22.02 -8.26 -2.39
C LYS A 63 21.08 -7.15 -1.95
N SER A 64 21.42 -6.49 -0.85
CA SER A 64 20.59 -5.45 -0.22
C SER A 64 20.17 -4.31 -1.16
N PHE A 65 20.98 -3.95 -2.16
CA PHE A 65 20.62 -2.90 -3.12
C PHE A 65 19.38 -3.27 -3.97
N LEU A 66 19.11 -4.55 -4.19
CA LEU A 66 17.94 -5.00 -4.95
C LEU A 66 16.64 -4.67 -4.23
N ARG A 67 16.64 -4.56 -2.89
CA ARG A 67 15.47 -4.16 -2.10
C ARG A 67 15.04 -2.73 -2.45
N PHE A 68 16.00 -1.83 -2.59
CA PHE A 68 15.73 -0.46 -3.06
C PHE A 68 15.36 -0.42 -4.54
N LYS A 69 15.97 -1.28 -5.36
CA LYS A 69 15.67 -1.36 -6.80
C LYS A 69 14.20 -1.75 -7.04
N ILE A 70 13.71 -2.78 -6.37
CA ILE A 70 12.30 -3.19 -6.51
C ILE A 70 11.35 -2.15 -5.91
N GLY A 71 11.75 -1.45 -4.84
CA GLY A 71 11.02 -0.29 -4.34
C GLY A 71 10.84 0.79 -5.40
N LYS A 72 11.94 1.17 -6.07
CA LYS A 72 11.93 2.16 -7.15
C LYS A 72 11.04 1.75 -8.32
N ILE A 73 11.08 0.47 -8.73
CA ILE A 73 10.20 -0.05 -9.79
C ILE A 73 8.72 0.12 -9.42
N LEU A 74 8.34 -0.21 -8.18
CA LEU A 74 6.96 -0.06 -7.72
C LEU A 74 6.52 1.41 -7.71
N ASP A 75 7.38 2.32 -7.23
CA ASP A 75 7.10 3.75 -7.23
C ASP A 75 6.99 4.34 -8.64
N ASP A 76 7.83 3.88 -9.57
CA ASP A 76 7.78 4.28 -10.98
C ASP A 76 6.48 3.87 -11.66
N LEU A 77 5.99 2.66 -11.39
CA LEU A 77 4.68 2.20 -11.86
C LEU A 77 3.53 3.05 -11.28
N CYS A 78 3.75 3.69 -10.14
CA CYS A 78 2.80 4.59 -9.49
C CYS A 78 3.03 6.07 -9.87
N GLY A 79 3.81 6.35 -10.92
CA GLY A 79 4.13 7.72 -11.36
C GLY A 79 4.85 8.56 -10.32
N ASN A 80 5.68 7.92 -9.49
CA ASN A 80 6.44 8.53 -8.39
C ASN A 80 5.59 9.18 -7.29
N GLN A 81 4.32 8.78 -7.17
CA GLN A 81 3.40 9.29 -6.16
C GLN A 81 3.38 8.45 -4.88
N LEU A 82 3.88 7.21 -4.92
CA LEU A 82 3.78 6.27 -3.82
C LEU A 82 4.73 6.66 -2.68
N GLN A 83 6.02 6.85 -2.96
CA GLN A 83 7.01 7.20 -1.95
C GLN A 83 6.64 8.46 -1.13
N PRO A 84 6.35 9.63 -1.75
CA PRO A 84 6.00 10.82 -0.98
C PRO A 84 4.72 10.63 -0.16
N LEU A 85 3.75 9.87 -0.66
CA LEU A 85 2.51 9.57 0.05
C LEU A 85 2.75 8.71 1.29
N LEU A 86 3.57 7.66 1.18
CA LEU A 86 3.92 6.79 2.31
C LEU A 86 4.61 7.58 3.43
N ILE A 87 5.62 8.38 3.07
CA ILE A 87 6.37 9.21 4.03
C ILE A 87 5.44 10.23 4.70
N LYS A 88 4.63 10.95 3.92
CA LYS A 88 3.67 11.93 4.45
C LYS A 88 2.68 11.28 5.42
N THR A 89 2.16 10.11 5.08
CA THR A 89 1.15 9.41 5.90
C THR A 89 1.74 8.90 7.21
N LEU A 90 2.94 8.30 7.16
CA LEU A 90 3.58 7.72 8.34
C LEU A 90 4.13 8.77 9.30
N LEU A 91 4.60 9.92 8.81
CA LEU A 91 5.10 11.02 9.64
C LEU A 91 3.97 11.93 10.17
N ASN A 92 2.74 11.78 9.68
CA ASN A 92 1.61 12.57 10.13
C ASN A 92 1.05 12.03 11.46
N ARG A 93 1.15 12.81 12.53
CA ARG A 93 0.62 12.48 13.87
C ARG A 93 -0.90 12.24 13.91
N ALA A 94 -1.66 12.81 12.99
CA ALA A 94 -3.10 12.55 12.89
C ALA A 94 -3.40 11.20 12.19
N GLN A 95 -2.42 10.66 11.45
CA GLN A 95 -2.45 9.37 10.80
C GLN A 95 -1.36 8.47 11.42
N GLY A 96 -0.44 7.92 10.62
CA GLY A 96 0.69 7.13 11.10
C GLY A 96 0.59 5.63 10.84
N ALA A 97 -0.49 5.15 10.22
CA ALA A 97 -0.67 3.73 9.93
C ALA A 97 -1.28 3.47 8.55
N LEU A 98 -0.83 2.39 7.91
CA LEU A 98 -1.28 1.92 6.61
C LEU A 98 -1.60 0.43 6.67
N LEU A 99 -2.73 0.03 6.10
CA LEU A 99 -3.03 -1.34 5.70
C LEU A 99 -2.82 -1.42 4.19
N ILE A 100 -1.87 -2.24 3.74
CA ILE A 100 -1.45 -2.27 2.34
C ILE A 100 -1.83 -3.61 1.74
N SER A 101 -2.53 -3.59 0.61
CA SER A 101 -2.91 -4.77 -0.16
C SER A 101 -2.65 -4.55 -1.65
N ALA A 102 -2.66 -5.65 -2.41
CA ALA A 102 -2.49 -5.66 -3.85
C ALA A 102 -3.53 -6.61 -4.45
N GLU A 103 -4.33 -6.12 -5.40
CA GLU A 103 -5.31 -6.96 -6.09
C GLU A 103 -4.61 -8.13 -6.79
N GLY A 104 -5.10 -9.35 -6.56
CA GLY A 104 -4.53 -10.59 -7.09
C GLY A 104 -3.33 -11.15 -6.32
N LEU A 105 -3.02 -10.61 -5.13
CA LEU A 105 -2.08 -11.19 -4.17
C LEU A 105 -2.78 -11.53 -2.85
N ASP A 106 -3.52 -12.63 -2.84
CA ASP A 106 -4.41 -13.03 -1.75
C ASP A 106 -4.33 -14.53 -1.37
N ASP A 107 -3.49 -15.31 -2.05
CA ASP A 107 -3.29 -16.74 -1.75
C ASP A 107 -1.90 -17.03 -1.16
N VAL A 108 -1.82 -18.03 -0.27
CA VAL A 108 -0.57 -18.45 0.38
C VAL A 108 0.48 -18.96 -0.62
N ALA A 109 0.06 -19.48 -1.78
CA ALA A 109 0.95 -19.86 -2.86
C ALA A 109 1.78 -18.69 -3.41
N GLN A 110 1.37 -17.45 -3.14
CA GLN A 110 2.02 -16.21 -3.59
C GLN A 110 2.90 -15.57 -2.51
N ALA A 111 3.35 -16.35 -1.53
CA ALA A 111 4.14 -15.84 -0.40
C ALA A 111 5.42 -15.12 -0.84
N GLU A 112 6.09 -15.60 -1.90
CA GLU A 112 7.29 -14.92 -2.41
C GLU A 112 6.97 -13.55 -2.99
N GLU A 113 5.88 -13.43 -3.74
CA GLU A 113 5.37 -12.18 -4.30
C GLU A 113 4.97 -11.19 -3.20
N MET A 114 4.31 -11.68 -2.14
CA MET A 114 3.99 -10.88 -0.95
C MET A 114 5.25 -10.33 -0.28
N VAL A 115 6.30 -11.14 -0.13
CA VAL A 115 7.59 -10.69 0.41
C VAL A 115 8.22 -9.62 -0.49
N LYS A 116 8.18 -9.77 -1.82
CA LYS A 116 8.69 -8.77 -2.76
C LYS A 116 7.94 -7.44 -2.63
N LEU A 117 6.60 -7.49 -2.56
CA LEU A 117 5.77 -6.29 -2.40
C LEU A 117 6.07 -5.56 -1.08
N ALA A 118 6.07 -6.28 0.05
CA ALA A 118 6.38 -5.71 1.35
C ALA A 118 7.80 -5.13 1.40
N THR A 119 8.77 -5.82 0.80
CA THR A 119 10.14 -5.34 0.69
C THR A 119 10.23 -4.03 -0.10
N ALA A 120 9.56 -3.96 -1.25
CA ALA A 120 9.53 -2.77 -2.10
C ALA A 120 8.98 -1.56 -1.35
N VAL A 121 7.82 -1.70 -0.70
CA VAL A 121 7.19 -0.63 0.08
C VAL A 121 8.08 -0.18 1.24
N ALA A 122 8.61 -1.12 2.03
CA ALA A 122 9.44 -0.80 3.19
C ALA A 122 10.73 -0.05 2.79
N HIS A 123 11.32 -0.39 1.64
CA HIS A 123 12.56 0.23 1.17
C HIS A 123 12.35 1.55 0.41
N LEU A 124 11.10 1.97 0.19
CA LEU A 124 10.79 3.34 -0.24
C LEU A 124 10.82 4.34 0.92
N ILE A 125 10.53 3.91 2.14
CA ILE A 125 10.44 4.78 3.34
C ILE A 125 11.65 4.67 4.27
N GLY A 126 12.56 3.73 4.04
CA GLY A 126 13.73 3.53 4.87
C GLY A 126 14.48 2.26 4.53
N ARG A 127 15.17 1.69 5.52
CA ARG A 127 15.86 0.41 5.39
C ARG A 127 15.37 -0.53 6.48
N SER A 128 14.85 -1.69 6.11
CA SER A 128 14.50 -2.72 7.08
C SER A 128 15.79 -3.27 7.71
N ASN A 129 15.83 -3.34 9.04
CA ASN A 129 16.93 -3.99 9.74
C ASN A 129 16.78 -5.51 9.52
N THR A 130 17.58 -6.07 8.60
CA THR A 130 17.67 -7.49 8.16
C THR A 130 16.39 -8.32 8.16
N MET A 131 15.88 -8.67 6.97
CA MET A 131 15.11 -9.93 6.78
C MET A 131 16.11 -11.08 6.95
N ARG A 132 16.20 -11.63 8.15
CA ARG A 132 16.85 -12.90 8.43
C ARG A 132 16.13 -13.58 9.57
#